data_AF-A0A2H5UZ20-F1
#
_entry.id   AF-A0A2H5UZ20-F1
#
_cell.length_a   1.000
_cell.length_b   1.000
_cell.length_c   1.000
_cell.angle_alpha   90.00
_cell.angle_beta   90.00
_cell.angle_gamma   90.00
#
_symmetry.space_group_name_H-M   'P 1'
#
loop_
_entity.id
_entity.type
_entity.pdbx_description
1 polymer ?
#
loop_
_entity_poly.entity_id
_entity_poly.type
_entity_poly.pdbx_seq_one_letter_code
_entity_poly.pdbx_strand_id
1 'polypeptide(L)'
;MNRREMLASVFGAGVSLLLAKPLSERIGEEPGGAGSKRWAMVIDVSKCYGCYACLAACAAENNVPIGVFRTWIERYVKTEGGVVFVPKMCNHCEEPSCVEVCPVNATYKAPNGEVLVDDSVCIGCGACVQNCPYGARFFNPVKGVADKCTLCSHRIYEGKLPACVEACPTGARIFGDVNDPDSEVSKIVRESSFSRWKPWTGNKPMTFYIGMPEEANR
;
A
#
# COMPACT_ATOMS: atom_id res chain seq x y z
N MET A 1 46.61 39.59 -14.81
CA MET A 1 45.34 38.88 -14.50
C MET A 1 45.65 37.76 -13.54
N ASN A 2 45.25 37.94 -12.27
CA ASN A 2 45.60 37.05 -11.18
C ASN A 2 44.52 35.95 -11.04
N ARG A 3 44.91 34.74 -10.62
CA ARG A 3 44.06 33.54 -10.51
C ARG A 3 42.81 33.73 -9.61
N ARG A 4 42.77 34.82 -8.84
CA ARG A 4 41.63 35.25 -8.01
C ARG A 4 40.48 35.88 -8.79
N GLU A 5 40.71 36.44 -9.97
CA GLU A 5 39.65 37.09 -10.77
C GLU A 5 38.85 36.11 -11.62
N MET A 6 39.39 34.92 -11.92
CA MET A 6 38.66 33.87 -12.65
C MET A 6 37.55 33.21 -11.82
N LEU A 7 37.65 33.22 -10.48
CA LEU A 7 36.68 32.56 -9.60
C LEU A 7 35.40 33.39 -9.35
N ALA A 8 35.38 34.68 -9.72
CA ALA A 8 34.22 35.55 -9.53
C ALA A 8 33.16 35.43 -10.65
N SER A 9 33.44 34.70 -11.73
CA SER A 9 32.56 34.64 -12.92
C SER A 9 31.63 33.43 -13.00
N VAL A 10 31.71 32.48 -12.04
CA VAL A 10 30.91 31.23 -12.08
C VAL A 10 29.67 31.27 -11.18
N PHE A 11 29.49 32.32 -10.36
CA PHE A 11 28.30 32.50 -9.52
C PHE A 11 27.13 33.23 -10.23
N GLY A 12 27.05 33.11 -11.55
CA GLY A 12 26.06 33.76 -12.41
C GLY A 12 24.97 32.82 -12.92
N ALA A 13 24.34 32.04 -12.04
CA ALA A 13 23.00 31.47 -12.22
C ALA A 13 22.68 30.70 -10.94
N GLY A 14 21.90 31.32 -10.05
CA GLY A 14 21.27 30.61 -8.94
C GLY A 14 20.31 29.58 -9.49
N VAL A 15 20.82 28.41 -9.85
CA VAL A 15 20.01 27.19 -9.95
C VAL A 15 19.60 26.91 -8.51
N SER A 16 18.47 27.47 -8.10
CA SER A 16 17.75 26.96 -6.94
C SER A 16 17.54 25.47 -7.24
N LEU A 17 18.33 24.61 -6.60
CA LEU A 17 17.91 23.24 -6.38
C LEU A 17 16.61 23.36 -5.58
N LEU A 18 15.49 23.37 -6.31
CA LEU A 18 14.19 23.06 -5.77
C LEU A 18 14.34 21.64 -5.24
N LEU A 19 14.73 21.52 -3.97
CA LEU A 19 14.58 20.30 -3.21
C LEU A 19 13.13 19.91 -3.42
N ALA A 20 12.95 18.83 -4.17
CA ALA A 20 11.65 18.29 -4.45
C ALA A 20 10.96 18.11 -3.10
N LYS A 21 9.94 18.94 -2.82
CA LYS A 21 9.13 18.78 -1.61
C LYS A 21 8.72 17.31 -1.49
N PRO A 22 8.83 16.71 -0.30
CA PRO A 22 8.46 15.32 -0.11
C PRO A 22 7.04 15.11 -0.63
N LEU A 23 6.76 13.95 -1.22
CA LEU A 23 5.49 13.62 -1.84
C LEU A 23 4.31 13.84 -0.89
N SER A 24 4.53 13.68 0.43
CA SER A 24 3.57 14.01 1.48
C SER A 24 3.05 15.45 1.46
N GLU A 25 3.83 16.41 0.95
CA GLU A 25 3.43 17.82 0.78
C GLU A 25 2.84 18.13 -0.61
N ARG A 26 2.96 17.21 -1.57
CA ARG A 26 2.46 17.40 -2.95
C ARG A 26 1.08 16.80 -3.17
N ILE A 27 0.73 15.79 -2.40
CA ILE A 27 -0.63 15.27 -2.33
C ILE A 27 -1.37 16.27 -1.44
N GLY A 28 -2.24 17.10 -2.03
CA GLY A 28 -2.94 18.17 -1.32
C GLY A 28 -3.56 17.68 0.00
N GLU A 29 -3.45 18.49 1.05
CA GLU A 29 -4.13 18.26 2.31
C GLU A 29 -5.64 18.22 2.05
N GLU A 30 -6.23 17.02 1.95
CA GLU A 30 -7.65 16.89 2.23
C GLU A 30 -7.83 17.12 3.74
N PRO A 31 -8.70 18.05 4.17
CA PRO A 31 -8.79 18.44 5.56
C PRO A 31 -9.25 17.25 6.40
N GLY A 32 -8.36 16.79 7.29
CA GLY A 32 -8.63 15.77 8.30
C GLY A 32 -9.53 16.30 9.41
N GLY A 33 -10.84 16.38 9.16
CA GLY A 33 -11.88 16.49 10.18
C GLY A 33 -12.61 15.14 10.33
N ALA A 34 -13.35 14.92 11.41
CA ALA A 34 -14.27 13.79 11.51
C ALA A 34 -15.22 13.83 10.28
N GLY A 35 -15.03 12.91 9.34
CA GLY A 35 -15.55 13.00 7.96
C GLY A 35 -14.50 12.93 6.84
N SER A 36 -13.21 12.80 7.16
CA SER A 36 -12.16 12.55 6.16
C SER A 36 -12.21 11.11 5.64
N LYS A 37 -11.96 10.93 4.35
CA LYS A 37 -11.97 9.60 3.71
C LYS A 37 -11.06 8.62 4.45
N ARG A 38 -11.44 7.36 4.55
CA ARG A 38 -10.58 6.28 5.02
C ARG A 38 -10.66 5.09 4.08
N TRP A 39 -9.68 4.99 3.18
CA TRP A 39 -9.64 3.88 2.25
C TRP A 39 -9.41 2.54 2.97
N ALA A 40 -10.17 1.54 2.57
CA ALA A 40 -10.05 0.18 3.04
C ALA A 40 -10.32 -0.82 1.92
N MET A 41 -9.95 -2.07 2.19
CA MET A 41 -10.22 -3.19 1.30
C MET A 41 -10.98 -4.27 2.05
N VAL A 42 -11.99 -4.86 1.41
CA VAL A 42 -12.55 -6.16 1.78
C VAL A 42 -12.03 -7.21 0.80
N ILE A 43 -11.65 -8.37 1.34
CA ILE A 43 -11.33 -9.57 0.58
C ILE A 43 -12.30 -10.68 0.97
N ASP A 44 -13.19 -11.03 0.04
CA ASP A 44 -14.07 -12.17 0.18
C ASP A 44 -13.34 -13.44 -0.28
N VAL A 45 -12.80 -14.18 0.70
CA VAL A 45 -12.00 -15.39 0.46
C VAL A 45 -12.85 -16.48 -0.19
N SER A 46 -14.16 -16.52 0.08
CA SER A 46 -15.07 -17.53 -0.49
C SER A 46 -15.20 -17.41 -2.01
N LYS A 47 -14.97 -16.22 -2.57
CA LYS A 47 -15.03 -15.93 -4.00
C LYS A 47 -13.70 -16.13 -4.71
N CYS A 48 -12.61 -16.37 -3.97
CA CYS A 48 -11.28 -16.52 -4.57
C CYS A 48 -10.99 -17.97 -4.93
N TYR A 49 -10.85 -18.25 -6.23
CA TYR A 49 -10.43 -19.56 -6.74
C TYR A 49 -8.96 -19.58 -7.20
N GLY A 50 -8.18 -18.53 -6.89
CA GLY A 50 -6.75 -18.50 -7.17
C GLY A 50 -6.39 -18.29 -8.65
N CYS A 51 -7.09 -17.44 -9.40
CA CYS A 51 -6.79 -17.18 -10.82
C CYS A 51 -5.55 -16.32 -11.08
N TYR A 52 -5.00 -15.67 -10.05
CA TYR A 52 -3.86 -14.75 -10.12
C TYR A 52 -4.03 -13.53 -11.04
N ALA A 53 -5.23 -13.24 -11.57
CA ALA A 53 -5.49 -12.04 -12.39
C ALA A 53 -5.13 -10.74 -11.64
N CYS A 54 -5.43 -10.69 -10.34
CA CYS A 54 -5.09 -9.54 -9.51
C CYS A 54 -3.56 -9.31 -9.35
N LEU A 55 -2.74 -10.36 -9.44
CA LEU A 55 -1.28 -10.25 -9.42
C LEU A 55 -0.78 -9.67 -10.75
N ALA A 56 -1.23 -10.26 -11.86
CA ALA A 56 -0.85 -9.83 -13.21
C ALA A 56 -1.24 -8.37 -13.45
N ALA A 57 -2.47 -7.99 -13.12
CA ALA A 57 -2.95 -6.62 -13.25
C ALA A 57 -2.17 -5.64 -12.38
N CYS A 58 -1.86 -6.01 -11.13
CA CYS A 58 -1.06 -5.15 -10.25
C CYS A 58 0.35 -4.95 -10.78
N ALA A 59 0.99 -6.03 -11.27
CA ALA A 59 2.33 -5.97 -11.83
C ALA A 59 2.40 -5.10 -13.08
N ALA A 60 1.46 -5.29 -14.02
CA ALA A 60 1.36 -4.52 -15.25
C ALA A 60 1.07 -3.04 -14.97
N GLU A 61 0.09 -2.74 -14.11
CA GLU A 61 -0.32 -1.37 -13.79
C GLU A 61 0.79 -0.57 -13.10
N ASN A 62 1.54 -1.22 -12.21
CA ASN A 62 2.48 -0.54 -11.33
C ASN A 62 3.95 -0.73 -11.74
N ASN A 63 4.20 -1.34 -12.90
CA ASN A 63 5.54 -1.71 -13.38
C ASN A 63 6.36 -2.45 -12.30
N VAL A 64 5.74 -3.44 -11.65
CA VAL A 64 6.41 -4.20 -10.57
C VAL A 64 7.50 -5.09 -11.19
N PRO A 65 8.77 -5.00 -10.73
CA PRO A 65 9.84 -5.84 -11.27
C PRO A 65 9.59 -7.33 -11.08
N ILE A 66 10.17 -8.15 -11.97
CA ILE A 66 10.10 -9.60 -11.87
C ILE A 66 10.77 -10.08 -10.57
N GLY A 67 10.16 -11.07 -9.92
CA GLY A 67 10.67 -11.67 -8.68
C GLY A 67 10.15 -11.02 -7.40
N VAL A 68 9.42 -9.90 -7.50
CA VAL A 68 8.78 -9.22 -6.37
C VAL A 68 7.31 -8.94 -6.68
N PHE A 69 6.49 -8.81 -5.64
CA PHE A 69 5.04 -8.67 -5.80
C PHE A 69 4.46 -7.68 -4.79
N ARG A 70 3.55 -6.82 -5.23
CA ARG A 70 2.77 -5.93 -4.34
C ARG A 70 1.55 -6.63 -3.72
N THR A 71 1.14 -7.76 -4.30
CA THR A 71 0.07 -8.63 -3.81
C THR A 71 0.36 -10.07 -4.18
N TRP A 72 -0.09 -11.04 -3.39
CA TRP A 72 0.09 -12.46 -3.66
C TRP A 72 -1.15 -13.24 -3.23
N ILE A 73 -1.22 -14.53 -3.58
CA ILE A 73 -2.28 -15.44 -3.14
C ILE A 73 -1.60 -16.62 -2.47
N GLU A 74 -1.99 -16.90 -1.24
CA GLU A 74 -1.53 -18.06 -0.50
C GLU A 74 -2.55 -19.19 -0.64
N ARG A 75 -2.07 -20.41 -0.87
CA ARG A 75 -2.90 -21.61 -0.94
C ARG A 75 -2.80 -22.36 0.38
N TYR A 76 -3.94 -22.59 1.01
CA TYR A 76 -4.06 -23.37 2.24
C TYR A 76 -4.89 -24.63 1.98
N VAL A 77 -4.50 -25.73 2.62
CA VAL A 77 -5.29 -26.96 2.68
C VAL A 77 -5.99 -26.95 4.03
N LYS A 78 -7.32 -27.03 4.03
CA LYS A 78 -8.09 -27.07 5.28
C LYS A 78 -7.96 -28.44 5.94
N THR A 79 -8.03 -28.48 7.26
CA THR A 79 -8.02 -29.72 8.05
C THR A 79 -9.08 -30.73 7.63
N GLU A 80 -10.29 -30.26 7.30
CA GLU A 80 -11.42 -31.07 6.83
C GLU A 80 -11.32 -31.51 5.36
N GLY A 81 -10.25 -31.11 4.67
CA GLY A 81 -10.08 -31.29 3.23
C GLY A 81 -10.53 -30.06 2.43
N GLY A 82 -10.11 -30.02 1.16
CA GLY A 82 -10.33 -28.87 0.28
C GLY A 82 -9.22 -27.83 0.35
N VAL A 83 -9.25 -26.94 -0.64
CA VAL A 83 -8.23 -25.90 -0.85
C VAL A 83 -8.91 -24.54 -0.77
N VAL A 84 -8.25 -23.60 -0.11
CA VAL A 84 -8.67 -22.20 -0.06
C VAL A 84 -7.52 -21.30 -0.49
N PHE A 85 -7.86 -20.29 -1.27
CA PHE A 85 -6.93 -19.30 -1.78
C PHE A 85 -7.17 -17.99 -1.06
N VAL A 86 -6.14 -17.47 -0.40
CA VAL A 86 -6.24 -16.25 0.41
C VAL A 86 -5.36 -15.18 -0.23
N PRO A 87 -5.95 -14.21 -0.95
CA PRO A 87 -5.22 -13.08 -1.47
C PRO A 87 -4.69 -12.19 -0.34
N LYS A 88 -3.41 -11.84 -0.36
CA LYS A 88 -2.77 -10.97 0.64
C LYS A 88 -2.12 -9.77 -0.05
N MET A 89 -1.98 -8.66 0.70
CA MET A 89 -1.30 -7.44 0.27
C MET A 89 -0.97 -6.55 1.48
N CYS A 90 -0.36 -5.38 1.25
CA CYS A 90 -0.22 -4.38 2.30
C CYS A 90 -1.59 -3.96 2.83
N ASN A 91 -1.74 -3.91 4.16
CA ASN A 91 -3.02 -3.64 4.79
C ASN A 91 -3.34 -2.16 4.98
N HIS A 92 -2.42 -1.25 4.61
CA HIS A 92 -2.57 0.20 4.85
C HIS A 92 -3.05 0.49 6.28
N CYS A 93 -2.34 -0.14 7.23
CA CYS A 93 -2.59 -0.18 8.66
C CYS A 93 -2.95 1.18 9.25
N GLU A 94 -3.86 1.20 10.21
CA GLU A 94 -4.17 2.43 10.96
C GLU A 94 -3.01 2.83 11.87
N GLU A 95 -2.32 1.85 12.45
CA GLU A 95 -1.13 2.04 13.29
C GLU A 95 0.06 1.33 12.60
N PRO A 96 0.61 1.92 11.53
CA PRO A 96 1.61 1.25 10.70
C PRO A 96 2.99 1.24 11.38
N SER A 97 3.39 0.12 11.98
CA SER A 97 4.72 -0.05 12.58
C SER A 97 5.86 0.24 11.58
N CYS A 98 5.63 -0.07 10.31
CA CYS A 98 6.57 0.18 9.23
C CYS A 98 6.86 1.68 8.96
N VAL A 99 5.97 2.60 9.38
CA VAL A 99 6.18 4.05 9.29
C VAL A 99 7.07 4.52 10.44
N GLU A 100 6.82 4.05 11.66
CA GLU A 100 7.51 4.47 12.88
C GLU A 100 9.03 4.23 12.84
N VAL A 101 9.47 3.21 12.11
CA VAL A 101 10.89 2.82 12.04
C VAL A 101 11.67 3.50 10.92
N CYS A 102 11.06 4.41 10.16
CA CYS A 102 11.75 5.05 9.03
C CYS A 102 12.64 6.21 9.51
N PRO A 103 13.98 6.11 9.41
CA PRO A 103 14.88 7.14 9.96
C PRO A 103 14.87 8.46 9.18
N VAL A 104 14.32 8.46 7.96
CA VAL A 104 14.30 9.61 7.04
C VAL A 104 12.88 10.03 6.66
N ASN A 105 11.85 9.48 7.32
CA ASN A 105 10.44 9.78 7.03
C ASN A 105 10.01 9.57 5.57
N ALA A 106 10.70 8.69 4.83
CA ALA A 106 10.33 8.35 3.45
C ALA A 106 9.01 7.59 3.37
N THR A 107 8.63 6.84 4.40
CA THR A 107 7.29 6.23 4.47
C THR A 107 6.42 6.99 5.45
N TYR A 108 5.16 7.22 5.06
CA TYR A 108 4.22 8.06 5.79
C TYR A 108 2.79 7.53 5.63
N LYS A 109 1.88 7.97 6.50
CA LYS A 109 0.43 7.73 6.39
C LYS A 109 -0.22 9.03 5.91
N ALA A 110 -0.87 8.99 4.74
CA ALA A 110 -1.64 10.11 4.20
C ALA A 110 -2.95 10.31 4.99
N PRO A 111 -3.58 11.51 4.92
CA PRO A 111 -4.82 11.80 5.64
C PRO A 111 -5.96 10.81 5.34
N ASN A 112 -6.02 10.29 4.12
CA ASN A 112 -7.02 9.31 3.69
C ASN A 112 -6.73 7.86 4.13
N GLY A 113 -5.65 7.66 4.91
CA GLY A 113 -5.21 6.37 5.42
C GLY A 113 -4.30 5.56 4.49
N GLU A 114 -3.91 6.08 3.33
CA GLU A 114 -2.88 5.44 2.50
C GLU A 114 -1.53 5.48 3.23
N VAL A 115 -0.98 4.32 3.58
CA VAL A 115 0.44 4.22 3.90
C VAL A 115 1.23 4.23 2.59
N LEU A 116 2.16 5.17 2.39
CA LEU A 116 2.93 5.37 1.16
C LEU A 116 4.44 5.38 1.42
N VAL A 117 5.22 5.33 0.34
CA VAL A 117 6.68 5.51 0.33
C VAL A 117 7.02 6.54 -0.72
N ASP A 118 7.82 7.54 -0.35
CA ASP A 118 8.45 8.49 -1.25
C ASP A 118 9.80 7.93 -1.70
N ASP A 119 9.85 7.48 -2.96
CA ASP A 119 11.04 6.92 -3.58
C ASP A 119 12.21 7.94 -3.62
N SER A 120 11.93 9.24 -3.64
CA SER A 120 12.97 10.29 -3.71
C SER A 120 13.67 10.55 -2.37
N VAL A 121 13.03 10.17 -1.27
CA VAL A 121 13.55 10.33 0.10
C VAL A 121 14.09 9.00 0.64
N CYS A 122 13.60 7.86 0.13
CA CYS A 122 13.96 6.55 0.64
C CYS A 122 15.44 6.23 0.42
N ILE A 123 16.18 6.05 1.52
CA ILE A 123 17.61 5.68 1.49
C ILE A 123 17.86 4.16 1.39
N GLY A 124 16.83 3.34 1.20
CA GLY A 124 16.99 1.89 1.05
C GLY A 124 17.54 1.16 2.30
N CYS A 125 17.31 1.66 3.51
CA CYS A 125 17.85 1.03 4.74
C CYS A 125 17.14 -0.29 5.15
N GLY A 126 15.94 -0.56 4.64
CA GLY A 126 15.23 -1.82 4.89
C GLY A 126 14.53 -1.97 6.25
N ALA A 127 14.65 -1.00 7.16
CA ALA A 127 14.00 -1.05 8.47
C ALA A 127 12.48 -1.29 8.36
N CYS A 128 11.81 -0.56 7.45
CA CYS A 128 10.37 -0.73 7.23
C CYS A 128 10.00 -2.08 6.61
N VAL A 129 10.90 -2.71 5.83
CA VAL A 129 10.70 -4.04 5.23
C VAL A 129 10.70 -5.09 6.33
N GLN A 130 11.69 -5.05 7.22
CA GLN A 130 11.80 -5.97 8.36
C GLN A 130 10.69 -5.78 9.39
N ASN A 131 10.27 -4.53 9.63
CA ASN A 131 9.28 -4.23 10.67
C ASN A 131 7.83 -4.51 10.23
N CYS A 132 7.58 -4.83 8.96
CA CYS A 132 6.23 -5.16 8.49
C CYS A 132 5.86 -6.59 8.91
N PRO A 133 4.93 -6.81 9.85
CA PRO A 133 4.61 -8.15 10.35
C PRO A 133 3.91 -9.04 9.29
N TYR A 134 3.52 -8.44 8.17
CA TYR A 134 2.81 -9.06 7.06
C TYR A 134 3.73 -9.46 5.90
N GLY A 135 5.02 -9.10 5.94
CA GLY A 135 5.92 -9.29 4.80
C GLY A 135 5.45 -8.56 3.53
N ALA A 136 4.65 -7.50 3.68
CA ALA A 136 3.99 -6.83 2.56
C ALA A 136 4.82 -5.70 1.92
N ARG A 137 6.10 -5.62 2.30
CA ARG A 137 7.09 -4.68 1.78
C ARG A 137 8.27 -5.49 1.25
N PHE A 138 8.91 -4.99 0.20
CA PHE A 138 10.10 -5.60 -0.39
C PHE A 138 11.07 -4.50 -0.84
N PHE A 139 12.30 -4.89 -1.15
CA PHE A 139 13.25 -4.01 -1.82
C PHE A 139 13.02 -4.05 -3.32
N ASN A 140 12.74 -2.91 -3.94
CA ASN A 140 12.63 -2.82 -5.39
C ASN A 140 14.02 -2.98 -6.01
N PRO A 141 14.28 -4.05 -6.78
CA PRO A 141 15.61 -4.36 -7.28
C PRO A 141 16.10 -3.38 -8.36
N VAL A 142 15.18 -2.60 -8.96
CA VAL A 142 15.51 -1.60 -10.00
C VAL A 142 15.76 -0.23 -9.37
N LYS A 143 14.94 0.15 -8.39
CA LYS A 143 14.99 1.49 -7.78
C LYS A 143 15.93 1.58 -6.57
N GLY A 144 16.26 0.47 -5.92
CA GLY A 144 17.08 0.47 -4.69
C GLY A 144 16.34 0.99 -3.44
N VAL A 145 15.01 1.11 -3.50
CA VAL A 145 14.17 1.64 -2.41
C VAL A 145 13.14 0.61 -1.95
N ALA A 146 12.52 0.85 -0.79
CA ALA A 146 11.43 0.00 -0.30
C ALA A 146 10.16 0.21 -1.14
N ASP A 147 9.46 -0.86 -1.45
CA ASP A 147 8.26 -0.86 -2.29
C ASP A 147 7.18 -1.78 -1.70
N LYS A 148 5.92 -1.52 -2.02
CA LYS A 148 4.72 -2.20 -1.53
C LYS A 148 3.48 -1.78 -2.33
N CYS A 149 2.35 -2.45 -2.10
CA CYS A 149 1.06 -1.97 -2.56
C CYS A 149 0.81 -0.51 -2.14
N THR A 150 0.27 0.30 -3.05
CA THR A 150 -0.06 1.71 -2.86
C THR A 150 -1.57 1.96 -2.98
N LEU A 151 -2.41 0.92 -2.88
CA LEU A 151 -3.84 0.97 -3.26
C LEU A 151 -4.10 1.51 -4.68
N CYS A 152 -3.09 1.44 -5.56
CA CYS A 152 -3.12 2.12 -6.86
C CYS A 152 -3.47 3.62 -6.70
N SER A 153 -2.79 4.30 -5.78
CA SER A 153 -2.93 5.73 -5.48
C SER A 153 -3.18 6.59 -6.74
N HIS A 154 -2.36 6.38 -7.77
CA HIS A 154 -2.47 7.08 -9.05
C HIS A 154 -3.80 6.87 -9.80
N ARG A 155 -4.47 5.73 -9.61
CA ARG A 155 -5.80 5.44 -10.18
C ARG A 155 -6.93 6.03 -9.34
N ILE A 156 -6.85 5.88 -8.01
CA ILE A 156 -7.96 6.28 -7.12
C ILE A 156 -8.16 7.80 -7.10
N TYR A 157 -7.08 8.58 -7.26
CA TYR A 157 -7.19 10.03 -7.44
C TYR A 157 -7.78 10.45 -8.80
N GLU A 158 -7.84 9.54 -9.77
CA GLU A 158 -8.58 9.71 -11.03
C GLU A 158 -10.01 9.13 -10.97
N GLY A 159 -10.48 8.71 -9.79
CA GLY A 159 -11.80 8.09 -9.63
C GLY A 159 -11.91 6.66 -10.17
N LYS A 160 -10.77 6.01 -10.48
CA LYS A 160 -10.72 4.62 -10.95
C LYS A 160 -10.51 3.65 -9.79
N LEU A 161 -10.96 2.41 -9.96
CA LEU A 161 -10.69 1.34 -9.00
C LEU A 161 -9.22 0.89 -9.06
N PRO A 162 -8.66 0.34 -7.97
CA PRO A 162 -7.38 -0.33 -8.02
C PRO A 162 -7.38 -1.45 -9.06
N ALA A 163 -6.28 -1.60 -9.82
CA ALA A 163 -6.21 -2.59 -10.89
C ALA A 163 -6.47 -4.03 -10.43
N CYS A 164 -6.09 -4.37 -9.19
CA CYS A 164 -6.36 -5.69 -8.61
C CYS A 164 -7.84 -5.95 -8.29
N VAL A 165 -8.62 -4.89 -8.06
CA VAL A 165 -10.07 -4.93 -7.84
C VAL A 165 -10.78 -5.07 -9.18
N GLU A 166 -10.44 -4.20 -10.14
CA GLU A 166 -11.04 -4.18 -11.48
C GLU A 166 -10.80 -5.48 -12.25
N ALA A 167 -9.61 -6.08 -12.11
CA ALA A 167 -9.26 -7.34 -12.78
C ALA A 167 -9.83 -8.60 -12.10
N CYS A 168 -10.49 -8.48 -10.94
CA CYS A 168 -10.97 -9.66 -10.21
C CYS A 168 -12.30 -10.17 -10.81
N PRO A 169 -12.32 -11.34 -11.48
CA PRO A 169 -13.51 -11.79 -12.21
C PRO A 169 -14.69 -12.18 -11.31
N THR A 170 -14.41 -12.48 -10.04
CA THR A 170 -15.43 -12.88 -9.07
C THR A 170 -15.80 -11.77 -8.08
N GLY A 171 -15.19 -10.58 -8.19
CA GLY A 171 -15.40 -9.52 -7.21
C GLY A 171 -14.94 -9.89 -5.80
N ALA A 172 -13.93 -10.75 -5.67
CA ALA A 172 -13.36 -11.15 -4.38
C ALA A 172 -12.63 -10.01 -3.67
N ARG A 173 -12.23 -8.95 -4.38
CA ARG A 173 -11.61 -7.74 -3.83
C ARG A 173 -12.57 -6.58 -4.00
N ILE A 174 -12.81 -5.85 -2.93
CA ILE A 174 -13.75 -4.74 -2.89
C ILE A 174 -13.03 -3.57 -2.20
N PHE A 175 -12.98 -2.43 -2.87
CA PHE A 175 -12.28 -1.24 -2.39
C PHE A 175 -13.26 -0.08 -2.24
N GLY A 176 -13.06 0.74 -1.21
CA GLY A 176 -13.94 1.87 -0.93
C GLY A 176 -13.55 2.60 0.35
N ASP A 177 -14.26 3.70 0.58
CA ASP A 177 -14.12 4.52 1.78
C ASP A 177 -14.94 3.92 2.91
N VAL A 178 -14.30 3.44 3.98
CA VAL A 178 -15.01 2.82 5.11
C VAL A 178 -15.84 3.83 5.91
N ASN A 179 -15.50 5.12 5.82
CA ASN A 179 -16.24 6.20 6.50
C ASN A 179 -17.48 6.65 5.72
N ASP A 180 -17.57 6.35 4.42
CA ASP A 180 -18.76 6.59 3.62
C ASP A 180 -19.78 5.46 3.87
N PRO A 181 -20.94 5.74 4.53
CA PRO A 181 -21.92 4.72 4.86
C PRO A 181 -22.56 4.05 3.64
N ASP A 182 -22.53 4.71 2.47
CA ASP A 182 -23.09 4.20 1.23
C ASP A 182 -22.10 3.32 0.45
N SER A 183 -20.82 3.33 0.83
CA SER A 183 -19.81 2.50 0.19
C SER A 183 -20.03 1.01 0.47
N GLU A 184 -19.72 0.18 -0.52
CA GLU A 184 -19.82 -1.27 -0.40
C GLU A 184 -18.95 -1.82 0.76
N VAL A 185 -17.76 -1.23 0.93
CA VAL A 185 -16.86 -1.59 2.03
C VAL A 185 -17.46 -1.27 3.39
N SER A 186 -18.08 -0.10 3.56
CA SER A 186 -18.70 0.29 4.83
C SER A 186 -19.91 -0.58 5.17
N LYS A 187 -20.75 -0.91 4.18
CA LYS A 187 -21.89 -1.83 4.35
C LYS A 187 -21.42 -3.22 4.79
N ILE A 188 -20.45 -3.80 4.09
CA ILE A 188 -19.89 -5.11 4.45
C ILE A 188 -19.30 -5.11 5.86
N VAL A 189 -18.51 -4.09 6.21
CA VAL A 189 -17.87 -4.00 7.53
C VAL A 189 -18.92 -3.84 8.65
N ARG A 190 -20.08 -3.23 8.38
CA ARG A 190 -21.18 -3.11 9.37
C ARG A 190 -22.03 -4.37 9.49
N GLU A 191 -22.25 -5.08 8.38
CA GLU A 191 -23.28 -6.12 8.28
C GLU A 191 -22.72 -7.55 8.32
N SER A 192 -21.43 -7.74 7.97
CA SER A 192 -20.82 -9.06 7.82
C SER A 192 -19.80 -9.38 8.91
N SER A 193 -19.70 -10.65 9.27
CA SER A 193 -18.57 -11.15 10.06
C SER A 193 -17.29 -11.16 9.24
N PHE A 194 -16.26 -10.48 9.73
CA PHE A 194 -14.94 -10.42 9.09
C PHE A 194 -13.82 -10.69 10.10
N SER A 195 -12.66 -11.04 9.56
CA SER A 195 -11.41 -11.17 10.30
C SER A 195 -10.38 -10.15 9.78
N ARG A 196 -9.52 -9.64 10.66
CA ARG A 196 -8.28 -8.95 10.26
C ARG A 196 -7.12 -9.93 10.31
N TRP A 197 -6.14 -9.79 9.43
CA TRP A 197 -4.96 -10.66 9.42
C TRP A 197 -3.95 -10.22 10.50
N LYS A 198 -3.47 -11.16 11.32
CA LYS A 198 -2.58 -10.94 12.48
C LYS A 198 -3.01 -9.79 13.39
N PRO A 199 -4.22 -9.84 13.98
CA PRO A 199 -4.74 -8.74 14.81
C PRO A 199 -3.89 -8.48 16.07
N TRP A 200 -3.19 -9.50 16.59
CA TRP A 200 -2.31 -9.39 17.77
C TRP A 200 -1.08 -8.49 17.57
N THR A 201 -0.76 -8.10 16.32
CA THR A 201 0.38 -7.22 16.01
C THR A 201 0.15 -5.75 16.38
N GLY A 202 -1.06 -5.38 16.84
CA GLY A 202 -1.42 -4.01 17.19
C GLY A 202 -1.56 -3.05 16.00
N ASN A 203 -1.20 -3.45 14.77
CA ASN A 203 -1.14 -2.54 13.62
C ASN A 203 -2.52 -2.08 13.08
N LYS A 204 -3.63 -2.65 13.57
CA LYS A 204 -5.00 -2.35 13.11
C LYS A 204 -5.15 -2.36 11.56
N PRO A 205 -5.01 -3.52 10.89
CA PRO A 205 -5.08 -3.67 9.43
C PRO A 205 -6.37 -3.15 8.80
N MET A 206 -6.31 -2.36 7.73
CA MET A 206 -7.50 -1.87 7.01
C MET A 206 -7.85 -2.71 5.77
N THR A 207 -7.40 -3.97 5.80
CA THR A 207 -7.92 -5.04 4.95
C THR A 207 -8.74 -5.98 5.81
N PHE A 208 -10.00 -6.16 5.45
CA PHE A 208 -10.96 -7.02 6.11
C PHE A 208 -11.15 -8.29 5.28
N TYR A 209 -11.21 -9.45 5.92
CA TYR A 209 -11.38 -10.73 5.23
C TYR A 209 -12.69 -11.39 5.63
N ILE A 210 -13.50 -11.76 4.64
CA ILE A 210 -14.67 -12.61 4.84
C ILE A 210 -14.24 -14.06 4.59
N GLY A 211 -14.54 -14.96 5.53
CA GLY A 211 -14.26 -16.40 5.37
C GLY A 211 -12.78 -16.77 5.35
N MET A 212 -11.90 -15.98 5.97
CA MET A 212 -10.48 -16.36 6.09
C MET A 212 -10.33 -17.56 7.02
N PRO A 213 -9.68 -18.65 6.57
CA PRO A 213 -9.42 -19.82 7.40
C PRO A 213 -8.40 -19.49 8.50
N GLU A 214 -8.47 -20.20 9.62
CA GLU A 214 -7.58 -19.99 10.77
C GLU A 214 -6.11 -20.22 10.40
N GLU A 215 -5.83 -21.20 9.54
CA GLU A 215 -4.49 -21.54 9.06
C GLU A 215 -3.82 -20.39 8.29
N ALA A 216 -4.62 -19.50 7.70
CA ALA A 216 -4.15 -18.30 7.00
C ALA A 216 -3.96 -17.09 7.91
N ASN A 217 -4.27 -17.22 9.20
CA ASN A 217 -4.12 -16.22 10.24
C ASN A 217 -3.06 -16.64 11.25
N ARG A 218 -1.85 -16.91 10.74
CA ARG A 218 -0.59 -17.13 11.47
C ARG A 218 0.39 -16.01 11.15
#